data_AF-A0A0G0GTU7-F1
#
_entry.id   AF-A0A0G0GTU7-F1
#
_cell.length_a   1.000
_cell.length_b   1.000
_cell.length_c   1.000
_cell.angle_alpha   90.00
_cell.angle_beta   90.00
_cell.angle_gamma   90.00
#
_symmetry.space_group_name_H-M   'P 1'
#
loop_
_entity.id
_entity.type
_entity.pdbx_description
1 polymer ?
#
loop_
_entity_poly.entity_id
_entity_poly.type
_entity_poly.pdbx_seq_one_letter_code
_entity_poly.pdbx_strand_id
1 'polypeptide(L)'
;MLKKTYVYLVSISDRYIGTASIIIITIVYLAVQLFGLQKIHRDWKSAGDMSKKFLISVEQYSKDFWIRDSLQFYFVGQPIRNGEAWVWPVGLKDALWFTFKNPNLAVYTVSDINSALDQAKGVASSHVFRFDQEGNVDEVVRARNGQIELLNPRR
;
A
#
# COMPACT_ATOMS: atom_id res chain seq x y z
N MET A 1 -15.79 33.12 -10.30
CA MET A 1 -14.63 33.91 -10.77
C MET A 1 -14.61 34.09 -12.29
N LEU A 2 -14.81 33.05 -13.10
CA LEU A 2 -14.80 33.10 -14.58
C LEU A 2 -15.62 34.24 -15.22
N LYS A 3 -16.82 34.53 -14.70
CA LYS A 3 -17.66 35.65 -15.20
C LYS A 3 -16.98 37.02 -15.03
N LYS A 4 -16.24 37.24 -13.94
CA LYS A 4 -15.53 38.51 -13.69
C LYS A 4 -14.31 38.64 -14.62
N THR A 5 -13.57 37.56 -14.83
CA THR A 5 -12.44 37.51 -15.77
C THR A 5 -12.89 37.71 -17.22
N TYR A 6 -14.03 37.14 -17.61
CA TYR A 6 -14.63 37.37 -18.92
C TYR A 6 -14.99 38.83 -19.17
N VAL A 7 -15.73 39.44 -18.25
CA VAL A 7 -16.13 40.83 -18.36
C VAL A 7 -14.91 41.76 -18.43
N TYR A 8 -13.88 41.46 -17.66
CA TYR A 8 -12.60 42.20 -17.71
C TYR A 8 -11.88 42.05 -19.06
N LEU A 9 -11.78 40.83 -19.60
CA LEU A 9 -11.12 40.55 -20.89
C LEU A 9 -11.87 41.18 -22.08
N VAL A 10 -13.21 41.18 -22.05
CA VAL A 10 -14.05 41.83 -23.07
C VAL A 10 -14.02 43.36 -22.93
N SER A 11 -13.74 43.90 -21.75
CA SER A 11 -13.60 45.35 -21.56
C SER A 11 -12.29 45.93 -22.12
N ILE A 12 -11.28 45.08 -22.35
CA ILE A 12 -9.94 45.47 -22.81
C ILE A 12 -9.68 45.03 -24.27
N SER A 13 -10.34 43.97 -24.74
CA SER A 13 -10.13 43.38 -26.08
C SER A 13 -11.44 43.11 -26.82
N ASP A 14 -11.36 42.85 -28.13
CA ASP A 14 -12.52 42.42 -28.93
C ASP A 14 -13.18 41.16 -28.32
N ARG A 15 -14.50 41.06 -28.41
CA ARG A 15 -15.31 39.97 -27.82
C ARG A 15 -14.81 38.58 -28.23
N TYR A 16 -14.30 38.46 -29.46
CA TYR A 16 -13.72 37.22 -29.98
C TYR A 16 -12.43 36.83 -29.24
N ILE A 17 -11.56 37.79 -28.95
CA ILE A 17 -10.29 37.57 -28.25
C ILE A 17 -10.55 37.18 -26.79
N GLY A 18 -11.50 37.86 -26.13
CA GLY A 18 -11.92 37.51 -24.78
C GLY A 18 -12.51 36.10 -24.68
N THR A 19 -13.34 35.70 -25.66
CA THR A 19 -13.93 34.35 -25.70
C THR A 19 -12.86 33.28 -25.95
N ALA A 20 -11.96 33.49 -26.91
CA ALA A 20 -10.87 32.57 -27.21
C ALA A 20 -9.94 32.36 -25.99
N SER A 21 -9.64 33.43 -25.27
CA SER A 21 -8.80 33.38 -24.06
C SER A 21 -9.42 32.49 -22.97
N ILE A 22 -10.73 32.58 -22.75
CA ILE A 22 -11.43 31.73 -21.77
C ILE A 22 -11.44 30.28 -22.21
N ILE A 23 -11.66 30.01 -23.50
CA ILE A 23 -11.63 28.65 -24.03
C ILE A 23 -10.25 28.04 -23.75
N ILE A 24 -9.17 28.77 -24.03
CA ILE A 24 -7.79 28.31 -23.77
C ILE A 24 -7.58 28.03 -22.26
N ILE A 25 -7.95 28.96 -21.39
CA ILE A 25 -7.82 28.79 -19.93
C ILE A 25 -8.60 27.55 -19.46
N THR A 26 -9.80 27.34 -20.01
CA THR A 26 -10.65 26.21 -19.67
C THR A 26 -10.04 24.90 -20.14
N ILE A 27 -9.49 24.85 -21.37
CA ILE A 27 -8.79 23.67 -21.89
C ILE A 27 -7.59 23.31 -21.03
N VAL A 28 -6.76 24.31 -20.66
CA VAL A 28 -5.59 24.09 -19.79
C VAL A 28 -6.01 23.55 -18.43
N TYR A 29 -7.04 24.15 -17.83
CA TYR A 29 -7.58 23.67 -16.54
C TYR A 29 -8.06 22.21 -16.64
N LEU A 30 -8.85 21.89 -17.67
CA LEU A 30 -9.34 20.52 -17.88
C LEU A 30 -8.20 19.52 -18.09
N ALA A 31 -7.15 19.90 -18.83
CA ALA A 31 -5.99 19.05 -19.02
C ALA A 31 -5.29 18.74 -17.69
N VAL A 32 -5.07 19.74 -16.82
CA VAL A 32 -4.49 19.54 -15.49
C VAL A 32 -5.33 18.58 -14.64
N GLN A 33 -6.66 18.74 -14.66
CA GLN A 33 -7.56 17.84 -13.92
C GLN A 33 -7.52 16.41 -14.44
N LEU A 34 -7.46 16.22 -15.77
CA LEU A 34 -7.32 14.91 -16.38
C LEU A 34 -6.02 14.21 -15.97
N PHE A 35 -4.89 14.93 -15.94
CA PHE A 35 -3.63 14.38 -15.46
C PHE A 35 -3.69 14.00 -13.97
N GLY A 36 -4.34 14.82 -13.15
CA GLY A 36 -4.58 14.51 -11.73
C GLY A 36 -5.37 13.22 -11.56
N LEU A 37 -6.47 13.06 -12.31
CA LEU A 37 -7.31 11.86 -12.27
C LEU A 37 -6.55 10.60 -12.73
N GLN A 38 -5.75 10.70 -13.79
CA GLN A 38 -4.92 9.59 -14.28
C GLN A 38 -3.85 9.19 -13.26
N LYS A 39 -3.25 10.14 -12.54
CA LYS A 39 -2.31 9.85 -11.45
C LYS A 39 -3.02 9.08 -10.33
N ILE A 40 -4.14 9.60 -9.84
CA ILE A 40 -4.93 8.95 -8.78
C ILE A 40 -5.31 7.52 -9.20
N HIS A 41 -5.79 7.33 -10.42
CA HIS A 41 -6.15 5.99 -10.92
C HIS A 41 -4.96 5.02 -10.92
N ARG A 42 -3.76 5.47 -11.33
CA ARG A 42 -2.54 4.64 -11.30
C ARG A 42 -2.12 4.30 -9.88
N ASP A 43 -2.16 5.27 -8.97
CA ASP A 43 -1.82 5.07 -7.56
C ASP A 43 -2.75 4.02 -6.92
N TRP A 44 -4.07 4.13 -7.14
CA TRP A 44 -5.04 3.15 -6.66
C TRP A 44 -4.86 1.76 -7.25
N LYS A 45 -4.59 1.68 -8.56
CA LYS A 45 -4.31 0.38 -9.21
C LYS A 45 -3.07 -0.28 -8.60
N SER A 46 -1.99 0.49 -8.44
CA SER A 46 -0.74 -0.04 -7.90
C SER A 46 -0.88 -0.43 -6.42
N ALA A 47 -1.63 0.34 -5.62
CA ALA A 47 -1.97 -0.07 -4.25
C ALA A 47 -2.79 -1.37 -4.22
N GLY A 48 -3.77 -1.53 -5.12
CA GLY A 48 -4.53 -2.77 -5.25
C GLY A 48 -3.65 -3.96 -5.66
N ASP A 49 -2.70 -3.76 -6.58
CA ASP A 49 -1.74 -4.77 -6.99
C ASP A 49 -0.82 -5.19 -5.82
N MET A 50 -0.40 -4.24 -4.97
CA MET A 50 0.35 -4.52 -3.74
C MET A 50 -0.48 -5.34 -2.74
N SER A 51 -1.74 -4.96 -2.48
CA SER A 51 -2.63 -5.73 -1.60
C SER A 51 -2.89 -7.14 -2.14
N LYS A 52 -3.03 -7.30 -3.46
CA LYS A 52 -3.15 -8.60 -4.12
C LYS A 52 -1.89 -9.44 -3.94
N LYS A 53 -0.71 -8.86 -4.17
CA LYS A 53 0.60 -9.51 -3.96
C LYS A 53 0.77 -9.98 -2.52
N PHE A 54 0.40 -9.15 -1.55
CA PHE A 54 0.35 -9.53 -0.14
C PHE A 54 -0.50 -10.79 0.08
N LEU A 55 -1.78 -10.76 -0.35
CA LEU A 55 -2.69 -11.89 -0.14
C LEU A 55 -2.16 -13.19 -0.75
N ILE A 56 -1.63 -13.12 -1.96
CA ILE A 56 -1.02 -14.26 -2.65
C ILE A 56 0.21 -14.77 -1.88
N SER A 57 1.11 -13.86 -1.46
CA SER A 57 2.32 -14.25 -0.72
C SER A 57 1.98 -14.90 0.62
N VAL A 58 0.99 -14.37 1.34
CA VAL A 58 0.56 -14.90 2.63
C VAL A 58 -0.16 -16.25 2.50
N GLU A 59 -0.97 -16.43 1.44
CA GLU A 59 -1.62 -17.71 1.15
C GLU A 59 -0.60 -18.83 0.90
N GLN A 60 0.59 -18.53 0.37
CA GLN A 60 1.64 -19.55 0.22
C GLN A 60 2.04 -20.15 1.57
N TYR A 61 2.13 -19.32 2.62
CA TYR A 61 2.47 -19.78 3.95
C TYR A 61 1.27 -20.41 4.70
N SER A 62 0.03 -20.10 4.33
CA SER A 62 -1.16 -20.64 5.02
C SER A 62 -1.26 -22.16 5.01
N LYS A 63 -0.68 -22.80 3.98
CA LYS A 63 -0.61 -24.26 3.87
C LYS A 63 0.30 -24.91 4.90
N ASP A 64 1.19 -24.16 5.55
CA ASP A 64 2.07 -24.68 6.59
C ASP A 64 1.51 -24.42 7.99
N PHE A 65 0.48 -23.57 8.09
CA PHE A 65 -0.11 -23.09 9.34
C PHE A 65 -1.50 -23.71 9.61
N TRP A 66 -1.58 -25.04 9.62
CA TRP A 66 -2.82 -25.77 9.96
C TRP A 66 -3.12 -25.88 11.46
N ILE A 67 -2.22 -25.37 12.31
CA ILE A 67 -2.30 -25.57 13.75
C ILE A 67 -3.19 -24.47 14.37
N ARG A 68 -4.22 -24.89 15.13
CA ARG A 68 -5.17 -24.00 15.85
C ARG A 68 -4.55 -23.34 17.09
N ASP A 69 -3.26 -23.50 17.28
CA ASP A 69 -2.52 -22.94 18.41
C ASP A 69 -2.35 -21.42 18.22
N SER A 70 -1.91 -20.75 19.29
CA SER A 70 -1.66 -19.31 19.28
C SER A 70 -0.54 -18.97 18.30
N LEU A 71 -0.89 -18.45 17.12
CA LEU A 71 0.05 -17.95 16.13
C LEU A 71 0.30 -16.46 16.37
N GLN A 72 1.55 -16.04 16.24
CA GLN A 72 1.93 -14.63 16.34
C GLN A 72 2.66 -14.20 15.07
N PHE A 73 2.09 -13.26 14.33
CA PHE A 73 2.69 -12.72 13.11
C PHE A 73 3.20 -11.31 13.36
N TYR A 74 4.48 -11.09 13.09
CA TYR A 74 5.14 -9.80 13.19
C TYR A 74 5.44 -9.29 11.79
N PHE A 75 4.75 -8.23 11.37
CA PHE A 75 4.95 -7.61 10.06
C PHE A 75 5.87 -6.39 10.17
N VAL A 76 6.90 -6.36 9.34
CA VAL A 76 7.90 -5.30 9.26
C VAL A 76 7.80 -4.58 7.94
N GLY A 77 7.82 -3.25 8.00
CA GLY A 77 7.85 -2.40 6.79
C GLY A 77 6.54 -2.37 6.00
N GLN A 78 5.39 -2.58 6.66
CA GLN A 78 4.07 -2.55 6.01
C GLN A 78 3.89 -1.27 5.17
N PRO A 79 3.60 -1.39 3.86
CA PRO A 79 3.29 -0.24 3.04
C PRO A 79 1.94 0.32 3.49
N ILE A 80 1.97 1.54 4.01
CA ILE A 80 0.76 2.24 4.43
C ILE A 80 0.10 2.91 3.21
N ARG A 81 0.90 3.50 2.32
CA ARG A 81 0.46 4.20 1.11
C ARG A 81 1.38 3.95 -0.08
N ASN A 82 0.82 4.07 -1.27
CA ASN A 82 1.54 4.18 -2.53
C ASN A 82 1.00 5.39 -3.31
N GLY A 83 1.79 6.45 -3.37
CA GLY A 83 1.32 7.77 -3.82
C GLY A 83 0.18 8.28 -2.93
N GLU A 84 -0.96 8.64 -3.55
CA GLU A 84 -2.16 9.10 -2.84
C GLU A 84 -3.08 7.95 -2.37
N ALA A 85 -2.78 6.70 -2.75
CA ALA A 85 -3.62 5.55 -2.43
C ALA A 85 -3.14 4.81 -1.18
N TRP A 86 -4.07 4.36 -0.35
CA TRP A 86 -3.77 3.53 0.81
C TRP A 86 -3.69 2.06 0.40
N VAL A 87 -2.71 1.34 0.95
CA VAL A 87 -2.54 -0.11 0.71
C VAL A 87 -3.14 -0.90 1.87
N TRP A 88 -2.62 -0.65 3.08
CA TRP A 88 -3.14 -1.24 4.32
C TRP A 88 -3.24 -0.17 5.41
N PRO A 89 -4.19 0.79 5.30
CA PRO A 89 -4.37 1.82 6.33
C PRO A 89 -4.88 1.20 7.64
N VAL A 90 -5.77 0.21 7.48
CA VAL A 90 -6.41 -0.63 8.49
C VAL A 90 -6.81 -1.93 7.79
N GLY A 91 -7.04 -3.02 8.54
CA GLY A 91 -7.59 -4.27 7.98
C GLY A 91 -6.56 -5.37 7.64
N LEU A 92 -5.27 -5.18 7.93
CA LEU A 92 -4.26 -6.25 7.81
C LEU A 92 -4.67 -7.50 8.63
N LYS A 93 -5.12 -7.28 9.86
CA LYS A 93 -5.60 -8.35 10.75
C LYS A 93 -6.81 -9.09 10.14
N ASP A 94 -7.73 -8.37 9.53
CA ASP A 94 -8.94 -8.95 8.93
C ASP A 94 -8.58 -9.77 7.68
N ALA A 95 -7.70 -9.25 6.83
CA ALA A 95 -7.17 -9.98 5.67
C ALA A 95 -6.54 -11.31 6.09
N LEU A 96 -5.71 -11.28 7.14
CA LEU A 96 -5.11 -12.49 7.71
C LEU A 96 -6.17 -13.43 8.30
N TRP A 97 -7.19 -12.91 8.98
CA TRP A 97 -8.28 -13.73 9.48
C TRP A 97 -8.97 -14.50 8.34
N PHE A 98 -9.19 -13.88 7.17
CA PHE A 98 -9.80 -14.58 6.03
C PHE A 98 -8.90 -15.69 5.46
N THR A 99 -7.58 -15.48 5.47
CA THR A 99 -6.61 -16.45 4.96
C THR A 99 -6.40 -17.63 5.91
N PHE A 100 -6.23 -17.36 7.21
CA PHE A 100 -5.85 -18.37 8.20
C PHE A 100 -7.03 -18.97 8.97
N LYS A 101 -8.12 -18.21 9.09
CA LYS A 101 -9.31 -18.57 9.89
C LYS A 101 -8.97 -19.02 11.32
N ASN A 102 -7.89 -18.48 11.89
CA ASN A 102 -7.43 -18.78 13.25
C ASN A 102 -7.89 -17.67 14.22
N PRO A 103 -8.77 -17.95 15.19
CA PRO A 103 -9.24 -16.96 16.17
C PRO A 103 -8.15 -16.53 17.17
N ASN A 104 -7.10 -17.34 17.34
CA ASN A 104 -5.98 -17.09 18.25
C ASN A 104 -4.81 -16.38 17.56
N LEU A 105 -4.99 -15.89 16.33
CA LEU A 105 -3.97 -15.18 15.59
C LEU A 105 -3.74 -13.78 16.18
N ALA A 106 -2.53 -13.55 16.70
CA ALA A 106 -2.06 -12.24 17.07
C ALA A 106 -1.25 -11.64 15.92
N VAL A 107 -1.54 -10.39 15.57
CA VAL A 107 -0.88 -9.66 14.49
C VAL A 107 -0.26 -8.41 15.07
N TYR A 108 1.04 -8.25 14.86
CA TYR A 108 1.85 -7.13 15.33
C TYR A 108 2.50 -6.45 14.13
N THR A 109 2.54 -5.11 14.16
CA THR A 109 3.25 -4.31 13.17
C THR A 109 4.41 -3.63 13.86
N VAL A 110 5.62 -3.82 13.32
CA VAL A 110 6.86 -3.34 13.93
C VAL A 110 7.65 -2.58 12.88
N SER A 111 8.29 -1.48 13.27
CA SER A 111 9.08 -0.66 12.36
C SER A 111 10.46 -1.26 12.05
N ASP A 112 11.00 -2.04 12.98
CA ASP A 112 12.36 -2.60 12.90
C ASP A 112 12.37 -4.14 12.92
N ILE A 113 13.21 -4.70 12.06
CA ILE A 113 13.33 -6.14 11.89
C ILE A 113 14.02 -6.83 13.06
N ASN A 114 14.99 -6.17 13.71
CA ASN A 114 15.68 -6.76 14.86
C ASN A 114 14.74 -6.85 16.05
N SER A 115 13.98 -5.78 16.31
CA SER A 115 12.93 -5.76 17.34
C SER A 115 11.89 -6.85 17.10
N ALA A 116 11.44 -7.05 15.86
CA ALA A 116 10.47 -8.12 15.54
C ALA A 116 11.05 -9.51 15.83
N LEU A 117 12.29 -9.77 15.41
CA LEU A 117 12.98 -11.04 15.66
C LEU A 117 13.25 -11.28 17.15
N ASP A 118 13.57 -10.23 17.92
CA ASP A 118 13.81 -10.35 19.36
C ASP A 118 12.51 -10.61 20.14
N GLN A 119 11.37 -10.07 19.70
CA GLN A 119 10.06 -10.41 20.26
C GLN A 119 9.62 -11.83 19.90
N ALA A 120 9.92 -12.29 18.68
CA ALA A 120 9.59 -13.64 18.23
C ALA A 120 10.41 -14.77 18.89
N LYS A 121 11.63 -14.48 19.40
CA LYS A 121 12.56 -15.47 19.97
C LYS A 121 11.99 -16.34 21.11
N GLY A 122 10.94 -15.90 21.79
CA GLY A 122 10.36 -16.61 22.94
C GLY A 122 9.22 -17.56 22.62
N VAL A 123 8.72 -17.58 21.37
CA VAL A 123 7.48 -18.27 21.02
C VAL A 123 7.68 -19.03 19.71
N ALA A 124 7.64 -20.37 19.79
CA ALA A 124 7.90 -21.25 18.64
C ALA A 124 6.89 -21.09 17.49
N SER A 125 5.70 -20.55 17.78
CA SER A 125 4.64 -20.24 16.81
C SER A 125 4.65 -18.78 16.33
N SER A 126 5.78 -18.08 16.52
CA SER A 126 5.98 -16.72 16.02
C SER A 126 6.66 -16.71 14.66
N HIS A 127 6.11 -15.91 13.76
CA HIS A 127 6.60 -15.75 12.39
C HIS A 127 6.85 -14.26 12.13
N VAL A 128 8.02 -13.96 11.56
CA VAL A 128 8.39 -12.59 11.22
C VAL A 128 8.36 -12.43 9.70
N PHE A 129 7.56 -11.47 9.27
CA PHE A 129 7.28 -11.18 7.88
C PHE A 129 7.79 -9.81 7.51
N ARG A 130 8.55 -9.71 6.42
CA ARG A 130 9.04 -8.44 5.87
C ARG A 130 8.32 -8.14 4.57
N PHE A 131 7.75 -6.94 4.48
CA PHE A 131 7.26 -6.42 3.22
C PHE A 131 8.41 -5.97 2.32
N ASP A 132 8.33 -6.32 1.03
CA ASP A 132 9.17 -5.71 0.01
C ASP A 132 8.56 -4.41 -0.53
N GLN A 133 9.32 -3.69 -1.35
CA GLN A 133 8.88 -2.43 -1.95
C GLN A 133 7.72 -2.60 -2.94
N GLU A 134 7.46 -3.83 -3.38
CA GLU A 134 6.41 -4.17 -4.32
C GLU A 134 5.12 -4.67 -3.64
N GLY A 135 5.09 -4.73 -2.31
CA GLY A 135 3.94 -5.13 -1.51
C GLY A 135 3.80 -6.63 -1.29
N ASN A 136 4.77 -7.43 -1.70
CA ASN A 136 4.80 -8.84 -1.33
C ASN A 136 5.43 -9.02 0.06
N VAL A 137 5.28 -10.22 0.63
CA VAL A 137 5.81 -10.57 1.95
C VAL A 137 6.73 -11.78 1.88
N ASP A 138 7.87 -11.67 2.57
CA ASP A 138 8.77 -12.78 2.82
C ASP A 138 8.93 -13.07 4.31
N GLU A 139 8.95 -14.35 4.66
CA GLU A 139 9.29 -14.76 6.02
C GLU A 139 10.80 -14.70 6.25
N VAL A 140 11.20 -14.13 7.39
CA VAL A 140 12.60 -13.94 7.78
C VAL A 140 12.88 -14.61 9.11
N VAL A 141 14.07 -15.19 9.23
CA VAL A 141 14.55 -15.82 10.46
C VAL A 141 15.96 -15.35 10.79
N ARG A 142 16.32 -15.43 12.08
CA ARG A 142 17.70 -15.21 12.51
C ARG A 142 18.45 -16.54 12.46
N ALA A 143 19.39 -16.65 11.53
CA ALA A 143 20.26 -17.81 11.42
C ALA A 143 21.22 -17.92 12.62
N ARG A 144 21.83 -19.10 12.80
CA ARG A 144 22.73 -19.38 13.95
C ARG A 144 23.97 -18.49 13.98
N ASN A 145 24.38 -17.96 12.83
CA ASN A 145 25.46 -16.99 12.67
C ASN A 145 25.05 -15.55 13.04
N GLY A 146 23.79 -15.33 13.44
CA GLY A 146 23.23 -14.02 13.76
C GLY A 146 22.75 -13.22 12.54
N GLN A 147 22.91 -13.72 11.33
CA GLN A 147 22.43 -13.07 10.11
C GLN A 147 20.93 -13.26 9.93
N ILE A 148 20.30 -12.31 9.25
CA ILE A 148 18.88 -12.37 8.89
C ILE A 148 18.77 -13.00 7.51
N GLU A 149 18.09 -14.14 7.43
CA GLU A 149 17.93 -14.93 6.21
C GLU A 149 16.44 -15.11 5.88
N LEU A 150 16.13 -15.31 4.60
CA LEU A 150 14.78 -15.63 4.14
C LEU A 150 14.52 -17.10 4.41
N LEU A 151 13.42 -17.43 5.10
CA LEU A 151 13.08 -18.82 5.40
C LEU A 151 12.66 -19.57 4.14
N ASN A 152 11.84 -18.93 3.31
CA ASN A 152 11.38 -19.45 2.02
C ASN A 152 11.59 -18.40 0.93
N PRO A 153 12.76 -18.36 0.28
CA PRO A 153 12.96 -17.47 -0.87
C PRO A 153 12.02 -17.87 -2.00
N ARG A 154 11.35 -16.89 -2.61
CA ARG A 154 10.44 -17.12 -3.74
C ARG A 154 11.22 -17.79 -4.89
N ARG A 155 10.67 -18.87 -5.43
CA ARG A 155 11.17 -19.56 -6.62
C ARG A 155 10.76 -18.84 -7.90
#